data_AF-A0A8T0CH17-F1
#
_entry.id   AF-A0A8T0CH17-F1
#
_cell.length_a   1.000
_cell.length_b   1.000
_cell.length_c   1.000
_cell.angle_alpha   90.00
_cell.angle_beta   90.00
_cell.angle_gamma   90.00
#
_symmetry.space_group_name_H-M   'P 1'
#
loop_
_entity.id
_entity.type
_entity.pdbx_description
1 polymer ?
#
loop_
_entity_poly.entity_id
_entity_poly.type
_entity_poly.pdbx_seq_one_letter_code
_entity_poly.pdbx_strand_id
1 'polypeptide(L)'
;MRRSRDGRRLPPLFALIFLYLLSPPPDVRASDGEGEGTPAVAGYGYTIGPVAVDPSGTALTAELRLINSTSVYGPDVENLRLVARSEQNFTLFP
;
A
#
# COMPACT_ATOMS: atom_id res chain seq x y z
N MET A 1 49.71 20.85 11.94
CA MET A 1 48.73 19.79 11.63
C MET A 1 47.52 19.92 12.55
N ARG A 2 46.47 20.65 12.12
CA ARG A 2 45.16 20.71 12.81
C ARG A 2 44.09 20.56 11.73
N ARG A 3 43.43 19.40 11.73
CA ARG A 3 42.41 19.02 10.75
C ARG A 3 41.17 19.87 10.96
N SER A 4 40.83 20.67 9.95
CA SER A 4 39.49 21.25 9.79
C SER A 4 38.46 20.12 9.79
N ARG A 5 37.49 20.18 10.69
CA ARG A 5 36.31 19.32 10.65
C ARG A 5 35.21 20.14 10.03
N ASP A 6 35.00 19.95 8.74
CA ASP A 6 33.79 20.42 8.06
C ASP A 6 32.59 19.69 8.69
N GLY A 7 31.89 20.41 9.55
CA GLY A 7 30.60 20.00 10.08
C GLY A 7 29.63 19.94 8.92
N ARG A 8 29.31 18.72 8.47
CA ARG A 8 28.26 18.44 7.50
C ARG A 8 26.96 19.03 8.02
N ARG A 9 26.61 20.23 7.56
CA ARG A 9 25.31 20.84 7.80
C ARG A 9 24.29 20.03 7.00
N LEU A 10 23.62 19.09 7.67
CA LEU A 10 22.45 18.45 7.10
C LEU A 10 21.43 19.55 6.76
N PRO A 11 20.85 19.55 5.56
CA PRO A 11 19.89 20.59 5.17
C PRO A 11 18.67 20.52 6.12
N PRO A 12 18.15 21.67 6.59
CA PRO A 12 17.06 21.72 7.57
C PRO A 12 15.78 21.00 7.09
N LEU A 13 15.63 20.83 5.77
CA LEU A 13 14.56 20.05 5.13
C LEU A 13 14.51 18.60 5.60
N PHE A 14 15.65 17.94 5.78
CA PHE A 14 15.67 16.53 6.20
C PHE A 14 15.19 16.38 7.65
N ALA A 15 15.55 17.34 8.52
CA ALA A 15 15.05 17.39 9.88
C ALA A 15 13.54 17.68 9.92
N LEU A 16 13.03 18.53 9.03
CA LEU A 16 11.60 18.84 8.94
C LEU A 16 10.75 17.62 8.53
N ILE A 17 11.21 16.88 7.53
CA ILE A 17 10.54 15.65 7.06
C ILE A 17 10.53 14.61 8.19
N PHE A 18 11.66 14.44 8.88
CA PHE A 18 11.74 13.49 9.98
C PHE A 18 10.81 13.89 11.14
N LEU A 19 10.70 15.18 11.45
CA LEU A 19 9.75 15.68 12.45
C LEU A 19 8.29 15.45 12.05
N TYR A 20 7.99 15.58 10.75
CA TYR A 20 6.64 15.33 10.21
C TYR A 20 6.26 13.85 10.22
N LEU A 21 7.24 12.95 10.05
CA LEU A 21 7.03 11.51 10.15
C LEU A 21 6.92 11.01 11.59
N LEU A 22 7.57 11.70 12.54
CA LEU A 22 7.48 11.37 13.97
C LEU A 22 6.31 12.05 14.68
N SER A 23 5.64 13.02 14.06
CA SER A 23 4.42 13.59 14.64
C SER A 23 3.28 12.57 14.57
N PRO A 24 2.62 12.24 15.70
CA PRO A 24 1.40 11.45 15.65
C PRO A 24 0.34 12.19 14.82
N PRO A 25 -0.51 11.48 14.05
CA PRO A 25 -1.57 12.12 13.29
C PRO A 25 -2.48 12.91 14.25
N PRO A 26 -3.06 14.04 13.81
CA PRO A 26 -3.96 14.81 14.66
C PRO A 26 -5.13 13.93 15.10
N ASP A 27 -5.29 13.75 16.42
CA ASP A 27 -6.46 13.10 17.01
C ASP A 27 -7.72 13.89 16.62
N VAL A 28 -8.46 13.35 15.65
CA VAL A 28 -9.82 13.79 15.35
C VAL A 28 -10.65 13.39 16.56
N ARG A 29 -10.83 14.32 17.51
CA ARG A 29 -11.72 14.16 18.65
C ARG A 29 -13.16 14.01 18.15
N ALA A 30 -13.60 12.78 17.99
CA ALA A 30 -15.00 12.45 17.86
C ALA A 30 -15.69 12.75 19.20
N SER A 31 -16.74 13.56 19.12
CA SER A 31 -17.63 13.90 20.23
C SER A 31 -18.36 12.66 20.74
N ASP A 32 -18.43 12.52 22.07
CA ASP A 32 -19.03 11.41 22.80
C ASP A 32 -20.45 11.05 22.33
N GLY A 33 -20.62 9.77 22.03
CA GLY A 33 -21.90 9.09 21.81
C GLY A 33 -21.71 7.61 22.16
N GLU A 34 -22.23 7.22 23.31
CA GLU A 34 -22.05 5.93 23.97
C GLU A 34 -22.59 4.76 23.14
N GLY A 35 -21.67 3.83 22.87
CA GLY A 35 -21.83 2.60 22.11
C GLY A 35 -20.44 2.24 21.63
N GLU A 36 -19.64 1.63 22.52
CA GLU A 36 -18.22 1.30 22.31
C GLU A 36 -18.09 0.19 21.23
N GLY A 37 -18.47 0.52 20.01
CA GLY A 37 -18.23 -0.27 18.82
C GLY A 37 -16.86 0.08 18.31
N THR A 38 -15.94 -0.89 18.31
CA THR A 38 -14.74 -0.78 17.48
C THR A 38 -15.21 -0.43 16.06
N PRO A 39 -14.61 0.58 15.40
CA PRO A 39 -15.01 0.96 14.06
C PRO A 39 -14.97 -0.28 13.17
N ALA A 40 -16.10 -0.59 12.54
CA ALA A 40 -16.23 -1.80 11.75
C ALA A 40 -15.16 -1.80 10.64
N VAL A 41 -14.28 -2.81 10.66
CA VAL A 41 -13.22 -2.93 9.66
C VAL A 41 -13.86 -3.29 8.32
N ALA A 42 -13.68 -2.42 7.32
CA ALA A 42 -14.28 -2.57 6.00
C ALA A 42 -13.78 -3.79 5.20
N GLY A 43 -12.62 -4.34 5.56
CA GLY A 43 -12.04 -5.53 4.94
C GLY A 43 -10.59 -5.75 5.35
N TYR A 44 -10.13 -7.00 5.28
CA TYR A 44 -8.75 -7.39 5.63
C TYR A 44 -7.84 -7.60 4.40
N GLY A 45 -8.40 -7.54 3.19
CA GLY A 45 -7.65 -7.74 1.94
C GLY A 45 -7.34 -9.22 1.64
N TYR A 46 -6.37 -9.44 0.77
CA TYR A 46 -6.05 -10.75 0.19
C TYR A 46 -4.56 -11.09 0.29
N THR A 47 -4.25 -12.36 0.49
CA THR A 47 -2.89 -12.90 0.35
C THR A 47 -2.65 -13.41 -1.07
N ILE A 48 -1.39 -13.35 -1.51
CA ILE A 48 -0.97 -13.82 -2.83
C ILE A 48 -0.72 -15.33 -2.74
N GLY A 49 -1.42 -16.09 -3.58
CA GLY A 49 -1.23 -17.51 -3.79
C GLY A 49 -0.29 -17.79 -4.97
N PRO A 50 -0.54 -18.88 -5.73
CA PRO A 50 0.24 -19.21 -6.92
C PRO A 50 0.26 -18.07 -7.94
N VAL A 51 1.45 -17.83 -8.52
CA VAL A 51 1.67 -16.86 -9.58
C VAL A 51 2.20 -17.59 -10.81
N ALA A 52 1.62 -17.29 -11.96
CA ALA A 52 2.05 -17.79 -13.27
C ALA A 52 2.37 -16.61 -14.18
N VAL A 53 3.51 -16.68 -14.86
CA VAL A 53 3.90 -15.71 -15.88
C VAL A 53 3.76 -16.40 -17.23
N ASP A 54 3.12 -15.72 -18.18
CA ASP A 54 3.03 -16.23 -19.55
C ASP A 54 4.44 -16.37 -20.15
N PRO A 55 4.73 -17.42 -20.94
CA PRO A 55 6.07 -17.62 -21.52
C PRO A 55 6.58 -16.45 -22.37
N SER A 56 5.68 -15.64 -22.95
CA SER A 56 6.05 -14.43 -23.68
C SER A 56 6.45 -13.26 -22.77
N GLY A 57 6.25 -13.38 -21.46
CA GLY A 57 6.45 -12.31 -20.48
C GLY A 57 5.45 -11.17 -20.58
N THR A 58 4.41 -11.29 -21.40
CA THR A 58 3.43 -10.21 -21.63
C THR A 58 2.28 -10.22 -20.62
N ALA A 59 2.11 -11.31 -19.87
CA ALA A 59 1.02 -11.44 -18.90
C ALA A 59 1.47 -12.15 -17.63
N LEU A 60 0.85 -11.78 -16.51
CA LEU A 60 0.98 -12.41 -15.21
C LEU A 60 -0.42 -12.73 -14.67
N THR A 61 -0.59 -13.94 -14.17
CA THR A 61 -1.80 -14.39 -13.47
C THR A 61 -1.44 -14.74 -12.04
N ALA A 62 -2.21 -14.27 -11.07
CA ALA A 62 -2.06 -14.63 -9.67
C ALA A 62 -3.41 -15.02 -9.06
N GLU A 63 -3.42 -16.07 -8.25
CA GLU A 63 -4.56 -16.43 -7.42
C GLU A 63 -4.44 -15.67 -6.08
N LEU A 64 -5.51 -15.04 -5.64
CA LEU A 64 -5.58 -14.29 -4.39
C LEU A 64 -6.62 -14.94 -3.46
N ARG A 65 -6.26 -15.07 -2.18
CA ARG A 65 -7.14 -15.65 -1.15
C ARG A 65 -7.45 -14.64 -0.07
N LEU A 66 -8.72 -14.54 0.29
CA LEU A 66 -9.19 -13.63 1.34
C LEU A 66 -8.46 -13.92 2.67
N ILE A 67 -7.94 -12.88 3.32
CA ILE A 67 -7.21 -13.03 4.59
C ILE A 67 -8.18 -13.31 5.75
N ASN A 68 -9.26 -12.54 5.80
CA ASN A 68 -10.33 -12.71 6.77
C ASN A 68 -11.62 -12.08 6.23
N SER A 69 -12.76 -12.69 6.54
CA SER A 69 -14.07 -12.25 6.06
C SER A 69 -14.67 -11.15 6.93
N THR A 70 -15.29 -10.18 6.28
CA THR A 70 -16.15 -9.16 6.85
C THR A 70 -17.52 -9.21 6.17
N SER A 71 -18.52 -8.58 6.81
CA SER A 71 -19.87 -8.49 6.26
C SER A 71 -20.39 -7.05 6.21
N VAL A 72 -19.50 -6.05 6.38
CA VAL A 72 -19.84 -4.63 6.49
C VAL A 72 -20.59 -4.14 5.25
N TYR A 73 -20.19 -4.62 4.06
CA TYR A 73 -20.81 -4.27 2.78
C TYR A 73 -21.38 -5.48 2.03
N GLY A 74 -21.66 -6.57 2.76
CA GLY A 74 -22.02 -7.87 2.19
C GLY A 74 -20.88 -8.89 2.30
N PRO A 75 -21.11 -10.13 1.84
CA PRO A 75 -20.13 -11.20 1.93
C PRO A 75 -18.92 -10.93 1.03
N ASP A 76 -17.73 -11.04 1.60
CA ASP A 76 -16.48 -10.97 0.84
C ASP A 76 -16.33 -12.13 -0.15
N VAL A 77 -15.64 -11.87 -1.27
CA VAL A 77 -15.30 -12.90 -2.25
C VAL A 77 -14.06 -13.65 -1.78
N GLU A 78 -14.14 -14.97 -1.67
CA GLU A 78 -13.04 -15.76 -1.06
C GLU A 78 -11.82 -15.90 -1.99
N ASN A 79 -12.07 -16.14 -3.29
CA ASN A 79 -11.04 -16.45 -4.27
C ASN A 79 -11.12 -15.47 -5.45
N LEU A 80 -10.02 -14.77 -5.71
CA LEU A 80 -9.90 -13.86 -6.84
C LEU A 80 -8.76 -14.28 -7.75
N ARG A 81 -8.92 -14.04 -9.06
CA ARG A 81 -7.88 -14.22 -10.06
C ARG A 81 -7.45 -12.87 -10.61
N LEU A 82 -6.24 -12.44 -10.28
CA LEU A 82 -5.62 -11.23 -10.81
C LEU A 82 -4.93 -11.54 -12.13
N VAL A 83 -5.25 -10.80 -13.19
CA VAL A 83 -4.58 -10.90 -14.49
C VAL A 83 -4.03 -9.52 -14.86
N ALA A 84 -2.71 -9.42 -14.97
CA ALA A 84 -2.02 -8.23 -15.45
C ALA A 84 -1.44 -8.51 -16.83
N ARG A 85 -1.57 -7.55 -17.76
CA ARG A 85 -1.04 -7.65 -19.13
C ARG A 85 -0.31 -6.38 -19.51
N SER A 86 0.76 -6.55 -20.28
CA SER A 86 1.50 -5.46 -20.90
C SER A 86 1.07 -5.34 -22.36
N GLU A 87 0.35 -4.27 -22.69
CA GLU A 87 -0.02 -3.96 -24.06
C GLU A 87 1.10 -3.13 -24.69
N GLN A 88 1.91 -3.75 -25.55
CA GLN A 88 2.89 -3.03 -26.35
C GLN A 88 2.24 -2.56 -27.65
N ASN A 89 2.00 -1.25 -27.78
CA ASN A 89 1.55 -0.64 -29.01
C ASN A 89 2.75 -0.08 -29.78
N PHE A 90 3.37 -0.90 -30.64
CA PHE A 90 4.36 -0.42 -31.60
C PHE A 90 3.69 -0.21 -32.96
N THR A 91 3.07 0.96 -33.16
CA THR A 91 2.71 1.41 -34.50
C THR A 91 3.98 1.76 -35.26
N LEU A 92 4.45 0.85 -36.11
CA LEU A 92 5.38 1.19 -37.19
C LEU A 92 4.55 1.78 -38.32
N PHE A 93 4.54 3.11 -38.43
CA PHE A 93 4.03 3.76 -39.64
C PHE A 93 5.07 3.58 -40.77
N PRO A 94 4.62 3.22 -41.99
CA PRO A 94 5.47 3.10 -43.17
C PRO A 94 6.00 4.44 -43.68
#